data_AF-A0A2M6R9K6-F1
#
_entry.id   AF-A0A2M6R9K6-F1
#
_cell.length_a   1.000
_cell.length_b   1.000
_cell.length_c   1.000
_cell.angle_alpha   90.00
_cell.angle_beta   90.00
_cell.angle_gamma   90.00
#
_symmetry.space_group_name_H-M   'P 1'
#
loop_
_entity.id
_entity.type
_entity.pdbx_description
1 polymer ?
#
loop_
_entity_poly.entity_id
_entity_poly.type
_entity_poly.pdbx_seq_one_letter_code
_entity_poly.pdbx_strand_id
1 'polypeptide(L)'
;MSIIDQVLISIDDSPLSKDELETIFSSQKTSVLFSSVGRLLGRDCISVSGKGDTTRYYITKKGSLLIKESLNSLRDVADNVSHIWMLVAVSIPEKYKVEREKVRFILKDNGFGLIRSGLYVGNISNKEKLIQKINENCRYTDVTYFTLDEIPKSILENPDKIWSTKSVQNSYSQWMHDVKKFIDSVPSDLNMRRILSKIHVYSLSSIVRRDSKIMQSKYAHKIGRTESLKLYEKIRDYCYR
;
A
#
# COMPACT_ATOMS: atom_id res chain seq x y z
N MET A 1 0.65 4.43 -6.67
CA MET A 1 0.54 2.97 -6.75
C MET A 1 1.20 2.49 -8.04
N SER A 2 1.89 1.35 -8.05
CA SER A 2 2.58 0.89 -9.27
C SER A 2 1.60 0.19 -10.23
N ILE A 3 1.97 0.09 -11.51
CA ILE A 3 1.22 -0.72 -12.49
C ILE A 3 1.18 -2.20 -12.10
N ILE A 4 2.22 -2.72 -11.44
CA ILE A 4 2.26 -4.10 -10.94
C ILE A 4 1.12 -4.34 -9.94
N ASP A 5 0.90 -3.41 -9.02
CA ASP A 5 -0.16 -3.52 -8.03
C ASP A 5 -1.53 -3.45 -8.72
N GLN A 6 -1.70 -2.53 -9.68
CA GLN A 6 -2.95 -2.37 -10.43
C GLN A 6 -3.34 -3.65 -11.19
N VAL A 7 -2.37 -4.28 -11.87
CA VAL A 7 -2.59 -5.54 -12.60
C VAL A 7 -2.96 -6.67 -11.64
N LEU A 8 -2.27 -6.76 -10.49
CA LEU A 8 -2.60 -7.78 -9.49
C LEU A 8 -4.05 -7.61 -8.99
N ILE A 9 -4.47 -6.38 -8.71
CA ILE A 9 -5.82 -6.06 -8.25
C ILE A 9 -6.87 -6.36 -9.33
N SER A 10 -6.59 -6.09 -10.60
CA SER A 10 -7.56 -6.34 -11.67
C SER A 10 -7.88 -7.83 -11.86
N ILE A 11 -6.95 -8.72 -11.49
CA ILE A 11 -7.08 -10.18 -11.65
C ILE A 11 -7.71 -10.84 -10.38
N ASP A 12 -7.96 -10.07 -9.31
CA ASP A 12 -8.42 -10.58 -8.01
C ASP A 12 -9.76 -11.34 -8.05
N ASP A 13 -10.76 -10.80 -8.77
CA ASP A 13 -12.11 -11.39 -8.81
C ASP A 13 -12.33 -12.37 -9.95
N SER A 14 -11.64 -12.16 -11.06
CA SER A 14 -11.91 -12.87 -12.30
C SER A 14 -10.64 -13.00 -13.11
N PRO A 15 -10.41 -14.17 -13.72
CA PRO A 15 -9.29 -14.34 -14.62
C PRO A 15 -9.42 -13.40 -15.80
N LEU A 16 -8.32 -12.74 -16.17
CA LEU A 16 -8.29 -11.82 -17.31
C LEU A 16 -7.43 -12.37 -18.44
N SER A 17 -7.85 -12.13 -19.67
CA SER A 17 -7.07 -12.36 -20.88
C SER A 17 -6.08 -11.22 -21.14
N LYS A 18 -5.25 -11.39 -22.16
CA LYS A 18 -4.32 -10.36 -22.63
C LYS A 18 -5.07 -9.09 -23.09
N ASP A 19 -6.10 -9.26 -23.90
CA ASP A 19 -6.83 -8.16 -24.53
C ASP A 19 -7.67 -7.37 -23.52
N GLU A 20 -8.22 -8.06 -22.51
CA GLU A 20 -8.91 -7.41 -21.39
C GLU A 20 -7.95 -6.55 -20.58
N LEU A 21 -6.73 -7.03 -20.29
CA LEU A 21 -5.71 -6.23 -19.61
C LEU A 21 -5.28 -5.02 -20.45
N GLU A 22 -5.10 -5.18 -21.76
CA GLU A 22 -4.77 -4.05 -22.65
C GLU A 22 -5.91 -3.04 -22.73
N THR A 23 -7.16 -3.49 -22.68
CA THR A 23 -8.35 -2.61 -22.65
C THR A 23 -8.41 -1.81 -21.35
N ILE A 24 -8.23 -2.47 -20.20
CA ILE A 24 -8.22 -1.83 -18.87
C ILE A 24 -7.07 -0.81 -18.76
N PHE A 25 -5.89 -1.17 -19.26
CA PHE A 25 -4.67 -0.37 -19.16
C PHE A 25 -4.27 0.29 -20.48
N SER A 26 -5.24 0.74 -21.27
CA SER A 26 -5.04 1.31 -22.62
C SER A 26 -4.13 2.54 -22.65
N SER A 27 -4.00 3.26 -21.54
CA SER A 27 -3.07 4.39 -21.38
C SER A 27 -1.60 3.98 -21.15
N GLN A 28 -1.34 2.71 -20.86
CA GLN A 28 0.00 2.20 -20.56
C GLN A 28 0.62 1.56 -21.80
N LYS A 29 1.94 1.69 -21.94
CA LYS A 29 2.67 0.96 -22.98
C LYS A 29 2.53 -0.55 -22.74
N THR A 30 2.18 -1.30 -23.78
CA THR A 30 2.06 -2.77 -23.77
C THR A 30 3.29 -3.44 -23.12
N SER A 31 4.50 -2.96 -23.43
CA SER A 31 5.74 -3.50 -22.83
C SER A 31 5.82 -3.32 -21.31
N VAL A 32 5.30 -2.22 -20.76
CA VAL A 32 5.28 -1.96 -19.31
C VAL A 32 4.24 -2.85 -18.63
N LEU A 33 3.06 -3.00 -19.24
CA LEU A 33 2.01 -3.89 -18.76
C LEU A 33 2.50 -5.34 -18.66
N PHE A 34 3.04 -5.89 -19.75
CA PHE A 34 3.47 -7.30 -19.75
C PHE A 34 4.78 -7.56 -19.02
N SER A 35 5.65 -6.55 -18.88
CA SER A 35 6.76 -6.64 -17.91
C SER A 35 6.23 -6.77 -16.47
N SER A 36 5.13 -6.10 -16.15
CA SER A 36 4.49 -6.17 -14.83
C SER A 36 3.84 -7.54 -14.60
N VAL A 37 3.13 -8.07 -15.59
CA VAL A 37 2.60 -9.44 -15.60
C VAL A 37 3.72 -10.46 -15.39
N GLY A 38 4.82 -10.35 -16.14
CA GLY A 38 5.98 -11.24 -16.00
C GLY A 38 6.59 -11.21 -14.59
N ARG A 39 6.65 -10.03 -13.95
CA ARG A 39 7.11 -9.90 -12.55
C ARG A 39 6.15 -10.53 -11.56
N LEU A 40 4.85 -10.46 -11.79
CA LEU A 40 3.84 -11.11 -10.93
C LEU A 40 3.90 -12.64 -11.07
N LEU A 41 4.08 -13.16 -12.29
CA LEU A 41 4.30 -14.58 -12.54
C LEU A 41 5.57 -15.08 -11.85
N GLY A 42 6.70 -14.37 -12.02
CA GLY A 42 7.97 -14.73 -11.38
C GLY A 42 7.94 -14.64 -9.84
N ARG A 43 6.96 -13.95 -9.26
CA ARG A 43 6.73 -13.88 -7.82
C ARG A 43 5.67 -14.86 -7.32
N ASP A 44 5.08 -15.67 -8.20
CA ASP A 44 3.96 -16.56 -7.90
C ASP A 44 2.75 -15.80 -7.31
N CYS A 45 2.52 -14.56 -7.76
CA CYS A 45 1.33 -13.78 -7.36
C CYS A 45 0.14 -14.04 -8.30
N ILE A 46 0.44 -14.40 -9.55
CA ILE A 46 -0.54 -14.82 -10.54
C ILE A 46 -0.03 -16.09 -11.22
N SER A 47 -0.93 -16.88 -11.78
CA SER A 47 -0.66 -18.05 -12.61
C SER A 47 -1.30 -17.88 -13.99
N VAL A 48 -0.84 -18.66 -14.96
CA VAL A 48 -1.37 -18.66 -16.33
C VAL A 48 -2.01 -20.00 -16.64
N SER A 49 -3.15 -19.99 -17.34
CA SER A 49 -3.77 -21.19 -17.92
C SER A 49 -4.18 -20.91 -19.37
N GLY A 50 -4.20 -21.95 -20.20
CA GLY A 50 -4.46 -21.86 -21.64
C GLY A 50 -3.20 -21.71 -22.48
N LYS A 51 -3.39 -21.66 -23.81
CA LYS A 51 -2.33 -21.43 -24.81
C LYS A 51 -2.84 -20.49 -25.91
N GLY A 52 -1.98 -19.60 -26.40
CA GLY A 52 -2.33 -18.64 -27.46
C GLY A 52 -3.45 -17.71 -27.03
N ASP A 53 -4.50 -17.61 -27.84
CA ASP A 53 -5.63 -16.70 -27.65
C ASP A 53 -6.52 -17.08 -26.44
N THR A 54 -6.34 -18.28 -25.88
CA THR A 54 -7.07 -18.72 -24.68
C THR A 54 -6.32 -18.43 -23.37
N THR A 55 -5.19 -17.73 -23.45
CA THR A 55 -4.35 -17.42 -22.29
C THR A 55 -5.10 -16.53 -21.30
N ARG A 56 -5.27 -17.03 -20.08
CA ARG A 56 -5.87 -16.29 -18.96
C ARG A 56 -4.96 -16.28 -17.74
N TYR A 57 -4.93 -15.14 -17.07
CA TYR A 57 -4.19 -14.92 -15.84
C TYR A 57 -5.11 -15.06 -14.64
N TYR A 58 -4.67 -15.79 -13.62
CA TYR A 58 -5.42 -16.11 -12.41
C TYR A 58 -4.63 -15.63 -11.20
N ILE A 59 -5.31 -15.13 -10.17
CA ILE A 59 -4.63 -14.81 -8.91
C ILE A 59 -4.29 -16.08 -8.14
N THR A 60 -3.10 -16.16 -7.57
CA THR A 60 -2.72 -17.27 -6.68
C THR A 60 -3.15 -16.99 -5.24
N LYS A 61 -3.04 -17.98 -4.35
CA LYS A 61 -3.22 -17.77 -2.90
C LYS A 61 -2.31 -16.68 -2.36
N LYS A 62 -1.05 -16.65 -2.82
CA LYS A 62 -0.05 -15.65 -2.42
C LYS A 62 -0.43 -14.25 -2.92
N GLY A 63 -0.88 -14.13 -4.17
CA GLY A 63 -1.40 -12.86 -4.70
C GLY A 63 -2.58 -12.33 -3.88
N SER A 64 -3.57 -13.20 -3.62
CA SER A 64 -4.75 -12.83 -2.83
C SER A 64 -4.40 -12.42 -1.39
N LEU A 65 -3.41 -13.08 -0.76
CA LEU A 65 -2.89 -12.67 0.54
C LEU A 65 -2.30 -11.26 0.50
N LEU A 66 -1.44 -10.94 -0.48
CA LEU A 66 -0.84 -9.60 -0.61
C LEU A 66 -1.89 -8.49 -0.78
N ILE A 67 -2.94 -8.79 -1.53
CA ILE A 67 -4.11 -7.93 -1.71
C ILE A 67 -4.80 -7.71 -0.36
N LYS A 68 -5.21 -8.77 0.35
CA LYS A 68 -5.88 -8.68 1.65
C LYS A 68 -5.06 -7.91 2.68
N GLU A 69 -3.76 -8.19 2.78
CA GLU A 69 -2.86 -7.48 3.68
C GLU A 69 -2.78 -5.99 3.39
N SER A 70 -2.88 -5.61 2.12
CA SER A 70 -2.87 -4.21 1.72
C SER A 70 -4.13 -3.46 2.13
N LEU A 71 -5.27 -4.13 2.31
CA LEU A 71 -6.53 -3.53 2.77
C LEU A 71 -6.66 -3.40 4.29
N ASN A 72 -5.86 -4.14 5.06
CA ASN A 72 -5.93 -4.10 6.52
C ASN A 72 -5.73 -2.68 7.07
N SER A 73 -4.90 -1.85 6.42
CA SER A 73 -4.67 -0.47 6.82
C SER A 73 -5.91 0.40 6.74
N LEU A 74 -6.88 0.13 5.86
CA LEU A 74 -8.17 0.83 5.86
C LEU A 74 -9.09 0.31 6.97
N ARG A 75 -9.09 -1.00 7.20
CA ARG A 75 -9.89 -1.62 8.26
C ARG A 75 -9.48 -1.13 9.65
N ASP A 76 -8.18 -1.06 9.92
CA ASP A 76 -7.63 -0.57 11.19
C ASP A 76 -8.04 0.88 11.51
N VAL A 77 -8.52 1.63 10.52
CA VAL A 77 -8.99 3.01 10.66
C VAL A 77 -10.47 3.04 10.99
N ALA A 78 -11.25 2.15 10.39
CA ALA A 78 -12.66 2.00 10.70
C ALA A 78 -12.86 1.41 12.10
N ASP A 79 -12.04 0.44 12.48
CA ASP A 79 -12.21 -0.35 13.71
C ASP A 79 -11.63 0.33 14.97
N ASN A 80 -11.06 1.54 14.87
CA ASN A 80 -10.40 2.25 15.98
C ASN A 80 -9.46 1.36 16.81
N VAL A 81 -8.71 0.48 16.14
CA VAL A 81 -7.84 -0.50 16.78
C VAL A 81 -6.87 0.20 17.74
N SER A 82 -6.51 -0.41 18.87
CA SER A 82 -5.46 0.14 19.75
C SER A 82 -4.12 0.14 19.04
N HIS A 83 -3.31 1.17 19.26
CA HIS A 83 -2.01 1.29 18.62
C HIS A 83 -0.89 1.49 19.62
N ILE A 84 0.26 0.95 19.29
CA ILE A 84 1.46 1.00 20.10
C ILE A 84 2.50 1.84 19.37
N TRP A 85 3.12 2.79 20.08
CA TRP A 85 4.30 3.47 19.57
C TRP A 85 5.50 2.55 19.66
N MET A 86 6.25 2.50 18.57
CA MET A 86 7.40 1.63 18.47
C MET A 86 8.59 2.41 17.93
N LEU A 87 9.74 2.22 18.59
CA LEU A 87 11.04 2.66 18.12
C LEU A 87 11.79 1.44 17.59
N VAL A 88 12.39 1.57 16.41
CA VAL A 88 13.14 0.49 15.76
C VAL A 88 14.53 1.01 15.45
N ALA A 89 15.54 0.40 16.09
CA ALA A 89 16.95 0.65 15.81
C ALA A 89 17.47 -0.43 14.85
N VAL A 90 17.97 -0.01 13.70
CA VAL A 90 18.46 -0.86 12.62
C VAL A 90 19.98 -0.66 12.50
N SER A 91 20.72 -1.72 12.80
CA SER A 91 22.18 -1.74 12.85
C SER A 91 22.78 -2.72 11.83
N ILE A 92 22.12 -2.90 10.68
CA ILE A 92 22.56 -3.79 9.59
C ILE A 92 23.85 -3.24 8.93
N PRO A 93 24.96 -4.02 8.93
CA PRO A 93 26.22 -3.62 8.30
C PRO A 93 26.13 -3.30 6.79
N GLU A 94 27.02 -2.46 6.28
CA GLU A 94 27.04 -2.05 4.84
C GLU A 94 27.16 -3.22 3.88
N LYS A 95 27.90 -4.28 4.25
CA LYS A 95 28.03 -5.50 3.45
C LYS A 95 26.67 -6.19 3.19
N TYR A 96 25.64 -5.89 3.97
CA TYR A 96 24.26 -6.36 3.81
C TYR A 96 23.31 -5.24 3.36
N LYS A 97 23.80 -4.32 2.50
CA LYS A 97 23.01 -3.18 1.98
C LYS A 97 21.63 -3.57 1.46
N VAL A 98 21.49 -4.71 0.77
CA VAL A 98 20.21 -5.17 0.22
C VAL A 98 19.18 -5.48 1.33
N GLU A 99 19.60 -6.18 2.39
CA GLU A 99 18.75 -6.47 3.55
C GLU A 99 18.35 -5.18 4.26
N ARG A 100 19.31 -4.27 4.44
CA ARG A 100 19.06 -2.96 5.02
C ARG A 100 18.01 -2.18 4.24
N GLU A 101 18.12 -2.10 2.92
CA GLU A 101 17.12 -1.41 2.10
C GLU A 101 15.74 -2.08 2.16
N LYS A 102 15.66 -3.42 2.26
CA LYS A 102 14.40 -4.13 2.47
C LYS A 102 13.76 -3.74 3.81
N VAL A 103 14.51 -3.75 4.90
CA VAL A 103 14.01 -3.35 6.23
C VAL A 103 13.56 -1.89 6.23
N ARG A 104 14.35 -0.99 5.63
CA ARG A 104 13.98 0.42 5.45
C ARG A 104 12.67 0.58 4.69
N PHE A 105 12.49 -0.18 3.61
CA PHE A 105 11.27 -0.17 2.84
C PHE A 105 10.09 -0.69 3.66
N ILE A 106 10.23 -1.80 4.39
CA ILE A 106 9.18 -2.35 5.26
C ILE A 106 8.75 -1.32 6.31
N LEU A 107 9.69 -0.67 6.99
CA LEU A 107 9.39 0.34 8.01
C LEU A 107 8.62 1.53 7.41
N LYS A 108 9.13 2.11 6.31
CA LYS A 108 8.46 3.23 5.62
C LYS A 108 7.06 2.84 5.10
N ASP A 109 6.92 1.63 4.58
CA ASP A 109 5.65 1.13 4.05
C ASP A 109 4.60 0.94 5.15
N ASN A 110 5.01 0.80 6.42
CA ASN A 110 4.14 0.74 7.60
C ASN A 110 4.08 2.08 8.37
N GLY A 111 4.43 3.20 7.73
CA GLY A 111 4.27 4.54 8.31
C GLY A 111 5.32 4.90 9.37
N PHE A 112 6.45 4.17 9.45
CA PHE A 112 7.57 4.58 10.28
C PHE A 112 8.36 5.69 9.61
N GLY A 113 8.67 6.72 10.39
CA GLY A 113 9.50 7.83 9.99
C GLY A 113 10.91 7.70 10.51
N LEU A 114 11.88 8.30 9.81
CA LEU A 114 13.30 8.26 10.16
C LEU A 114 13.63 9.43 11.09
N ILE A 115 14.01 9.14 12.34
CA ILE A 115 14.46 10.18 13.29
C ILE A 115 15.91 10.55 12.97
N ARG A 116 16.77 9.54 12.88
CA ARG A 116 18.21 9.61 12.60
C ARG A 116 18.67 8.33 11.92
N SER A 117 19.89 8.30 11.39
CA SER A 117 20.43 7.11 10.71
C SER A 117 20.21 5.83 11.53
N GLY A 118 19.45 4.89 10.96
CA GLY A 118 19.13 3.61 11.60
C GLY A 118 18.01 3.66 12.64
N LEU A 119 17.48 4.83 13.02
CA LEU A 119 16.47 4.96 14.07
C LEU A 119 15.12 5.41 13.50
N TYR A 120 14.12 4.54 13.64
CA TYR A 120 12.77 4.73 13.10
C TYR A 120 11.74 4.76 14.21
N VAL A 121 10.69 5.55 14.03
CA VAL A 121 9.54 5.60 14.95
C VAL A 121 8.24 5.55 14.18
N GLY A 122 7.29 4.77 14.68
CA GLY A 122 6.01 4.57 14.05
C GLY A 122 4.96 4.08 15.03
N ASN A 123 3.71 4.15 14.58
CA ASN A 123 2.55 3.68 15.33
C ASN A 123 1.99 2.48 14.61
N ILE A 124 1.80 1.37 15.31
CA ILE A 124 1.36 0.13 14.68
C ILE A 124 0.28 -0.57 15.49
N SER A 125 -0.66 -1.17 14.77
CA SER A 125 -1.77 -1.96 15.32
C SER A 125 -1.34 -3.39 15.67
N ASN A 126 -0.39 -3.95 14.92
CA ASN A 126 0.10 -5.32 15.11
C ASN A 126 1.63 -5.37 15.08
N LYS A 127 2.24 -5.29 16.26
CA LYS A 127 3.70 -5.27 16.44
C LYS A 127 4.34 -6.59 16.00
N GLU A 128 3.72 -7.70 16.37
CA GLU A 128 4.23 -9.06 16.14
C GLU A 128 4.37 -9.33 14.64
N LYS A 129 3.37 -8.94 13.84
CA LYS A 129 3.40 -9.08 12.39
C LYS A 129 4.52 -8.28 11.74
N LEU A 130 4.77 -7.06 12.21
CA LEU A 130 5.88 -6.24 11.71
C LEU A 130 7.23 -6.87 12.04
N ILE A 131 7.42 -7.29 13.29
CA ILE A 131 8.65 -7.95 13.75
C ILE A 131 8.91 -9.20 12.91
N GLN A 132 7.90 -10.05 12.71
CA GLN A 132 8.01 -11.22 11.84
C GLN A 132 8.47 -10.83 10.44
N LYS A 133 7.81 -9.86 9.80
CA LYS A 133 8.15 -9.40 8.45
C LYS A 133 9.58 -8.84 8.35
N ILE A 134 10.07 -8.15 9.38
CA ILE A 134 11.45 -7.66 9.44
C ILE A 134 12.44 -8.83 9.57
N ASN A 135 12.15 -9.77 10.48
CA ASN A 135 13.01 -10.93 10.75
C ASN A 135 13.08 -11.91 9.56
N GLU A 136 12.08 -11.95 8.68
CA GLU A 136 12.14 -12.69 7.41
C GLU A 136 13.15 -12.08 6.41
N ASN A 137 13.61 -10.85 6.64
CA ASN A 137 14.43 -10.09 5.69
C ASN A 137 15.83 -9.69 6.21
N CYS A 138 16.15 -9.99 7.47
CA CYS A 138 17.43 -9.70 8.09
C CYS A 138 17.70 -10.60 9.30
N ARG A 139 18.90 -10.55 9.86
CA ARG A 139 19.24 -11.27 11.09
C ARG A 139 18.61 -10.59 12.30
N TYR A 140 18.09 -11.38 13.24
CA TYR A 140 17.45 -10.87 14.47
C TYR A 140 18.36 -9.93 15.28
N THR A 141 19.67 -10.17 15.28
CA THR A 141 20.65 -9.35 16.01
C THR A 141 20.84 -7.94 15.45
N ASP A 142 20.39 -7.69 14.22
CA ASP A 142 20.67 -6.44 13.53
C ASP A 142 19.55 -5.40 13.71
N VAL A 143 18.46 -5.76 14.40
CA VAL A 143 17.33 -4.89 14.65
C VAL A 143 16.87 -4.99 16.10
N THR A 144 16.81 -3.86 16.80
CA THR A 144 16.31 -3.77 18.17
C THR A 144 14.99 -3.01 18.20
N TYR A 145 14.05 -3.53 18.98
CA TYR A 145 12.69 -3.04 19.07
C TYR A 145 12.41 -2.48 20.46
N PHE A 146 11.84 -1.27 20.54
CA PHE A 146 11.38 -0.68 21.80
C PHE A 146 9.91 -0.28 21.66
N THR A 147 9.15 -0.48 22.73
CA THR A 147 7.80 0.05 22.86
C THR A 147 7.87 1.38 23.60
N LEU A 148 7.09 2.35 23.14
CA LEU A 148 6.96 3.66 23.76
C LEU A 148 5.51 3.83 24.20
N ASP A 149 5.30 4.42 25.37
CA ASP A 149 3.96 4.81 25.79
C ASP A 149 3.50 6.07 25.03
N GLU A 150 4.43 7.01 24.84
CA GLU A 150 4.18 8.28 24.14
C GLU A 150 5.37 8.68 23.26
N ILE A 151 5.10 9.53 22.25
CA ILE A 151 6.17 10.17 21.48
C ILE A 151 6.67 11.43 22.22
N PRO A 152 8.00 11.61 22.34
CA PRO A 152 8.59 12.86 22.80
C PRO A 152 8.11 14.08 22.00
N LYS A 153 7.70 15.16 22.68
CA LYS A 153 7.21 16.40 22.04
C LYS A 153 8.17 16.97 20.99
N SER A 154 9.48 16.86 21.21
CA SER A 154 10.53 17.31 20.28
C SER A 154 10.46 16.63 18.90
N ILE A 155 10.00 15.38 18.83
CA ILE A 155 9.77 14.67 17.56
C ILE A 155 8.53 15.24 16.85
N LEU A 156 7.53 15.68 17.61
CA LEU A 156 6.27 16.24 17.09
C LEU A 156 6.39 17.70 16.61
N GLU A 157 7.45 18.41 16.98
CA GLU A 157 7.69 19.79 16.56
C GLU A 157 8.02 19.91 15.06
N ASN A 158 8.57 18.86 14.44
CA ASN A 158 8.91 18.86 13.02
C ASN A 158 8.60 17.51 12.34
N PRO A 159 7.31 17.16 12.20
CA PRO A 159 6.92 15.86 11.66
C PRO A 159 7.32 15.69 10.18
N ASP A 160 7.44 16.79 9.44
CA ASP A 160 7.82 16.80 8.03
C ASP A 160 9.21 16.21 7.79
N LYS A 161 10.17 16.46 8.70
CA LYS A 161 11.52 15.90 8.65
C LYS A 161 11.54 14.38 8.82
N ILE A 162 10.56 13.82 9.53
CA ILE A 162 10.57 12.42 9.96
C ILE A 162 9.68 11.56 9.05
N TRP A 163 8.48 12.05 8.71
CA TRP A 163 7.46 11.29 7.97
C TRP A 163 7.21 11.77 6.53
N SER A 164 7.93 12.78 6.03
CA SER A 164 7.74 13.29 4.66
C SER A 164 6.26 13.61 4.34
N THR A 165 5.61 14.28 5.28
CA THR A 165 4.16 14.54 5.35
C THR A 165 3.60 15.17 4.08
N LYS A 166 4.36 16.08 3.45
CA LYS A 166 4.03 16.71 2.16
C LYS A 166 3.90 15.68 1.03
N SER A 167 4.71 14.63 1.03
CA SER A 167 4.60 13.54 0.04
C SER A 167 3.32 12.74 0.22
N VAL A 168 2.93 12.47 1.47
CA VAL A 168 1.67 11.78 1.81
C VAL A 168 0.47 12.66 1.44
N GLN A 169 0.50 13.94 1.79
CA GLN A 169 -0.53 14.91 1.41
C GLN A 169 -0.68 15.00 -0.12
N ASN A 170 0.42 15.09 -0.86
CA ASN A 170 0.38 15.08 -2.33
C ASN A 170 -0.24 13.79 -2.87
N SER A 171 0.03 12.64 -2.23
CA SER A 171 -0.56 11.37 -2.61
C SER A 171 -2.09 11.37 -2.41
N TYR A 172 -2.58 11.92 -1.29
CA TYR A 172 -4.02 12.10 -1.08
C TYR A 172 -4.64 13.05 -2.10
N SER A 173 -4.03 14.20 -2.35
CA SER A 173 -4.53 15.18 -3.33
C SER A 173 -4.64 14.58 -4.74
N GLN A 174 -3.61 13.86 -5.17
CA GLN A 174 -3.62 13.16 -6.46
C GLN A 174 -4.71 12.09 -6.50
N TRP A 175 -4.80 11.26 -5.45
CA TRP A 175 -5.83 10.23 -5.37
C TRP A 175 -7.25 10.81 -5.41
N MET A 176 -7.51 11.89 -4.68
CA MET A 176 -8.82 12.56 -4.69
C MET A 176 -9.17 13.11 -6.06
N HIS A 177 -8.20 13.68 -6.77
CA HIS A 177 -8.37 14.14 -8.15
C HIS A 177 -8.73 13.00 -9.09
N ASP A 178 -8.00 11.88 -9.01
CA ASP A 178 -8.22 10.71 -9.86
C ASP A 178 -9.59 10.07 -9.58
N VAL A 179 -9.99 9.98 -8.31
CA VAL A 179 -11.30 9.43 -7.91
C VAL A 179 -12.45 10.33 -8.32
N LYS A 180 -12.31 11.66 -8.22
CA LYS A 180 -13.35 12.57 -8.71
C LYS A 180 -13.58 12.40 -10.20
N LYS A 181 -12.51 12.34 -10.99
CA LYS A 181 -12.60 12.03 -12.43
C LYS A 181 -13.30 10.70 -12.68
N PHE A 182 -12.94 9.66 -11.94
CA PHE A 182 -13.60 8.36 -12.04
C PHE A 182 -15.10 8.43 -11.73
N ILE A 183 -15.50 9.16 -10.68
CA ILE A 183 -16.92 9.36 -10.32
C ILE A 183 -17.67 10.14 -11.39
N ASP A 184 -17.04 11.13 -12.03
CA ASP A 184 -17.66 11.94 -13.07
C ASP A 184 -17.82 11.16 -14.39
N SER A 185 -16.96 10.15 -14.62
CA SER A 185 -16.95 9.33 -15.83
C SER A 185 -17.04 7.83 -15.53
N VAL A 186 -17.91 7.42 -14.60
CA VAL A 186 -18.04 6.01 -14.20
C VAL A 186 -18.36 5.16 -15.43
N PRO A 187 -17.58 4.09 -15.71
CA PRO A 187 -17.87 3.21 -16.83
C PRO A 187 -19.26 2.59 -16.73
N SER A 188 -19.95 2.47 -17.87
CA SER A 188 -21.21 1.73 -17.98
C SER A 188 -21.01 0.23 -17.84
N ASP A 189 -19.87 -0.30 -18.29
CA ASP A 189 -19.49 -1.70 -18.11
C ASP A 189 -19.25 -1.99 -16.62
N LEU A 190 -20.04 -2.93 -16.09
CA LEU A 190 -20.07 -3.28 -14.67
C LEU A 190 -18.74 -3.90 -14.20
N ASN A 191 -18.10 -4.72 -15.04
CA ASN A 191 -16.84 -5.36 -14.70
C ASN A 191 -15.70 -4.34 -14.66
N MET A 192 -15.61 -3.47 -15.67
CA MET A 192 -14.64 -2.38 -15.73
C MET A 192 -14.81 -1.43 -14.54
N ARG A 193 -16.05 -1.04 -14.24
CA ARG A 193 -16.38 -0.20 -13.08
C ARG A 193 -15.89 -0.86 -11.78
N ARG A 194 -16.15 -2.15 -11.59
CA ARG A 194 -15.71 -2.89 -10.40
C ARG A 194 -14.18 -2.92 -10.26
N ILE A 195 -13.48 -3.24 -11.34
CA ILE A 195 -12.01 -3.32 -11.37
C ILE A 195 -11.37 -1.97 -11.04
N LEU A 196 -11.80 -0.90 -11.72
CA LEU A 196 -11.26 0.44 -11.51
C LEU A 196 -11.56 0.96 -10.10
N SER A 197 -12.77 0.70 -9.58
CA SER A 197 -13.14 1.06 -8.20
C SER A 197 -12.23 0.38 -7.19
N LYS A 198 -11.95 -0.91 -7.36
CA LYS A 198 -11.00 -1.64 -6.53
C LYS A 198 -9.62 -1.00 -6.59
N ILE A 199 -9.08 -0.74 -7.79
CA ILE A 199 -7.80 -0.05 -7.98
C ILE A 199 -7.72 1.24 -7.15
N HIS A 200 -8.78 2.05 -7.14
CA HIS A 200 -8.84 3.25 -6.31
C HIS A 200 -8.88 2.95 -4.81
N VAL A 201 -9.65 1.96 -4.36
CA VAL A 201 -9.69 1.51 -2.95
C VAL A 201 -8.30 1.07 -2.47
N TYR A 202 -7.61 0.21 -3.22
CA TYR A 202 -6.26 -0.24 -2.87
C TYR A 202 -5.24 0.91 -2.90
N SER A 203 -5.38 1.83 -3.85
CA SER A 203 -4.53 3.02 -3.92
C SER A 203 -4.65 3.83 -2.62
N LEU A 204 -5.87 4.08 -2.14
CA LEU A 204 -6.07 4.76 -0.86
C LEU A 204 -5.47 3.98 0.29
N SER A 205 -5.67 2.66 0.32
CA SER A 205 -5.14 1.80 1.38
C SER A 205 -3.62 1.88 1.47
N SER A 206 -2.93 1.95 0.32
CA SER A 206 -1.49 2.13 0.25
C SER A 206 -1.01 3.51 0.73
N ILE A 207 -1.85 4.55 0.60
CA ILE A 207 -1.55 5.88 1.14
C ILE A 207 -1.74 5.85 2.65
N VAL A 208 -2.87 5.32 3.13
CA VAL A 208 -3.20 5.20 4.56
C VAL A 208 -2.15 4.37 5.32
N ARG A 209 -1.62 3.31 4.70
CA ARG A 209 -0.57 2.47 5.30
C ARG A 209 0.73 3.25 5.56
N ARG A 210 1.05 4.21 4.69
CA ARG A 210 2.22 5.10 4.81
C ARG A 210 1.94 6.35 5.63
N ASP A 211 0.67 6.68 5.86
CA ASP A 211 0.25 7.82 6.68
C ASP A 211 0.44 7.52 8.16
N SER A 212 1.50 8.10 8.75
CA SER A 212 1.80 7.94 10.17
C SER A 212 0.67 8.50 11.02
N LYS A 213 0.11 7.68 11.90
CA LYS A 213 -1.08 8.04 12.70
C LYS A 213 -0.89 9.22 13.67
N ILE A 214 0.34 9.74 13.85
CA ILE A 214 0.61 11.06 14.51
C ILE A 214 -0.29 12.16 13.95
N MET A 215 -0.61 12.03 12.67
CA MET A 215 -1.39 13.00 11.96
C MET A 215 -2.87 13.00 12.32
N GLN A 216 -3.37 12.01 13.05
CA GLN A 216 -4.80 11.79 13.21
C GLN A 216 -5.52 12.77 14.15
N SER A 217 -4.85 13.38 15.13
CA SER A 217 -5.52 14.29 16.07
C SER A 217 -5.27 15.77 15.79
N LYS A 218 -4.04 16.17 15.46
CA LYS A 218 -3.67 17.60 15.30
C LYS A 218 -3.51 18.05 13.84
N TYR A 219 -3.35 17.12 12.89
CA TYR A 219 -2.98 17.44 11.49
C TYR A 219 -3.85 16.73 10.44
N ALA A 220 -4.90 16.00 10.83
CA ALA A 220 -5.63 15.10 9.94
C ALA A 220 -6.29 15.84 8.78
N HIS A 221 -6.87 17.01 9.10
CA HIS A 221 -7.48 17.93 8.14
C HIS A 221 -6.45 18.48 7.14
N LYS A 222 -5.18 18.61 7.54
CA LYS A 222 -4.13 19.18 6.66
C LYS A 222 -3.65 18.18 5.61
N ILE A 223 -3.84 16.88 5.83
CA ILE A 223 -3.30 15.82 4.96
C ILE A 223 -4.35 15.29 3.97
N GLY A 224 -5.63 15.66 4.14
CA GLY A 224 -6.72 15.30 3.22
C GLY A 224 -7.31 13.91 3.47
N ARG A 225 -7.01 13.30 4.62
CA ARG A 225 -7.47 11.96 4.99
C ARG A 225 -8.98 11.89 5.15
N THR A 226 -9.57 12.84 5.88
CA THR A 226 -11.01 12.87 6.18
C THR A 226 -11.84 12.99 4.90
N GLU A 227 -11.44 13.89 4.00
CA GLU A 227 -12.06 14.09 2.69
C GLU A 227 -11.91 12.85 1.82
N SER A 228 -10.74 12.20 1.87
CA SER A 228 -10.49 10.98 1.11
C SER A 228 -11.35 9.81 1.59
N LEU A 229 -11.57 9.67 2.90
CA LEU A 229 -12.45 8.65 3.46
C LEU A 229 -13.92 8.88 3.04
N LYS A 230 -14.38 10.13 2.93
CA LYS A 230 -15.72 10.42 2.39
C LYS A 230 -15.87 9.99 0.93
N LEU A 231 -14.85 10.19 0.10
CA LEU A 231 -14.85 9.72 -1.29
C LEU A 231 -14.74 8.20 -1.38
N TYR A 232 -13.96 7.58 -0.48
CA TYR A 232 -13.85 6.13 -0.37
C TYR A 232 -15.20 5.46 -0.16
N GLU A 233 -16.02 5.97 0.76
CA GLU A 233 -17.37 5.43 0.99
C GLU A 233 -18.23 5.46 -0.29
N LYS A 234 -18.09 6.50 -1.13
CA LYS A 234 -18.80 6.59 -2.41
C LYS A 234 -18.34 5.53 -3.42
N ILE A 235 -17.04 5.30 -3.54
CA ILE A 235 -16.51 4.34 -4.53
C ILE A 235 -16.56 2.89 -4.06
N ARG A 236 -16.62 2.64 -2.74
CA ARG A 236 -16.68 1.29 -2.19
C ARG A 236 -17.92 0.55 -2.69
N ASP A 237 -19.04 1.24 -2.84
CA ASP A 237 -20.28 0.66 -3.36
C ASP A 237 -20.12 0.08 -4.77
N TYR A 238 -19.32 0.72 -5.62
CA TYR A 238 -19.03 0.22 -6.98
C TYR A 238 -18.15 -1.03 -7.01
N CYS A 239 -17.51 -1.41 -5.89
CA CYS A 239 -16.73 -2.64 -5.81
C CYS A 239 -17.61 -3.89 -5.66
N TYR A 240 -18.85 -3.72 -5.17
CA TYR A 240 -19.70 -4.84 -4.76
C TYR A 240 -21.09 -4.83 -5.43
N ARG A 241 -21.44 -3.78 -6.19
CA ARG A 241 -22.70 -3.63 -6.93
C ARG A 241 -22.50 -3.70 -8.45
#